data_AF-A0A818EWK3-F1
#
_entry.id   AF-A0A818EWK3-F1
#
_cell.length_a   1.000
_cell.length_b   1.000
_cell.length_c   1.000
_cell.angle_alpha   90.00
_cell.angle_beta   90.00
_cell.angle_gamma   90.00
#
_symmetry.space_group_name_H-M   'P 1'
#
loop_
_entity.id
_entity.type
_entity.pdbx_description
1 polymer ?
#
loop_
_entity_poly.entity_id
_entity_poly.type
_entity_poly.pdbx_seq_one_letter_code
_entity_poly.pdbx_strand_id
1 'polypeptide(L)'
;MDSSSMKHFRRCVTCLLDLPDEIFLLICRYLSPADVLYSFYTPSKPENRLHRIIFDYYTKIKLGGITNKEYIYLSSLFCSSKDSPRLQSLVLSNEHATSLTQRYFIDISASIIQSMLTNLKHLKLIDCLSEDLTFLYIYISNMKQLESFHITYRKLDEKTNMIFCQRSNVSINQFLFDKILPSLNTVSIELNDGLILNKSLVSHHNLRHINLNLQTIDDLYILLDGLVPNAQTMIIKICQSRILNCLRPKNTLSCPKLIEFTLLEPRIGIVIDNIKCILGCMPNLIKLTLSIRDTPDSTFCRGPLFESILNEDVRHLRQFDYTMTHRIVDNTLIEDFIQWPME
;
A
#
# COMPACT_ATOMS: atom_id res chain seq x y z
N MET A 1 -29.00 25.10 -26.12
CA MET A 1 -27.78 24.28 -26.17
C MET A 1 -26.62 25.22 -26.41
N ASP A 2 -25.87 25.51 -25.35
CA ASP A 2 -24.87 26.58 -25.34
C ASP A 2 -23.64 26.23 -26.18
N SER A 3 -23.27 27.18 -27.03
CA SER A 3 -22.08 27.24 -27.89
C SER A 3 -20.78 27.50 -27.11
N SER A 4 -20.80 27.37 -25.79
CA SER A 4 -19.67 27.63 -24.88
C SER A 4 -18.83 26.39 -24.56
N SER A 5 -19.33 25.18 -24.81
CA SER A 5 -18.63 23.92 -24.49
C SER A 5 -17.58 23.46 -25.50
N MET A 6 -17.47 24.12 -26.68
CA MET A 6 -16.47 23.79 -27.70
C MET A 6 -15.24 24.72 -27.74
N LYS A 7 -15.11 25.68 -26.81
CA LYS A 7 -14.04 26.68 -26.83
C LYS A 7 -12.75 26.33 -26.07
N HIS A 8 -12.62 25.13 -25.50
CA HIS A 8 -11.39 24.72 -24.78
C HIS A 8 -10.57 23.59 -25.42
N PHE A 9 -10.91 23.15 -26.64
CA PHE A 9 -10.08 22.23 -27.42
C PHE A 9 -9.59 22.88 -28.72
N ARG A 10 -8.92 24.02 -28.61
CA ARG A 10 -8.04 24.55 -29.68
C ARG A 10 -6.64 24.76 -29.11
N ARG A 11 -5.99 23.68 -28.68
CA ARG A 11 -4.54 23.60 -28.79
C ARG A 11 -4.25 23.13 -30.20
N CYS A 12 -3.60 23.97 -31.02
CA CYS A 12 -3.01 23.52 -32.26
C CYS A 12 -1.98 22.43 -31.90
N VAL A 13 -2.31 21.18 -32.19
CA VAL A 13 -1.34 20.08 -32.19
C VAL A 13 -0.40 20.38 -33.33
N THR A 14 0.81 20.84 -33.01
CA THR A 14 1.80 21.24 -34.02
C THR A 14 2.80 20.13 -34.33
N CYS A 15 2.92 19.16 -33.41
CA CYS A 15 3.73 17.97 -33.55
C CYS A 15 2.97 16.76 -32.98
N LEU A 16 3.28 15.54 -33.46
CA LEU A 16 2.79 14.29 -32.86
C LEU A 16 3.05 14.27 -31.35
N LEU A 17 4.19 14.80 -30.89
CA LEU A 17 4.56 14.92 -29.47
C LEU A 17 3.56 15.74 -28.62
N ASP A 18 2.70 16.54 -29.22
CA ASP A 18 1.70 17.34 -28.48
C ASP A 18 0.43 16.54 -28.19
N LEU A 19 0.31 15.30 -28.70
CA LEU A 19 -0.85 14.45 -28.48
C LEU A 19 -0.83 13.81 -27.08
N PRO A 20 -2.01 13.65 -26.45
CA PRO A 20 -2.19 12.79 -25.28
C PRO A 20 -1.80 11.33 -25.58
N ASP A 21 -1.31 10.63 -24.58
CA ASP A 21 -0.82 9.24 -24.71
C ASP A 21 -1.95 8.29 -25.18
N GLU A 22 -3.20 8.61 -24.85
CA GLU A 22 -4.40 7.87 -25.26
C GLU A 22 -4.66 7.97 -26.78
N ILE A 23 -4.40 9.14 -27.39
CA ILE A 23 -4.53 9.32 -28.84
C ILE A 23 -3.38 8.62 -29.56
N PHE A 24 -2.19 8.60 -28.97
CA PHE A 24 -1.06 7.83 -29.49
C PHE A 24 -1.35 6.32 -29.56
N LEU A 25 -1.90 5.73 -28.49
CA LEU A 25 -2.27 4.31 -28.46
C LEU A 25 -3.36 3.96 -29.48
N LEU A 26 -4.29 4.89 -29.73
CA LEU A 26 -5.29 4.76 -30.81
C LEU A 26 -4.63 4.77 -32.19
N ILE A 27 -3.68 5.67 -32.44
CA ILE A 27 -2.93 5.72 -33.70
C ILE A 27 -2.13 4.42 -33.91
N CYS A 28 -1.45 3.92 -32.87
CA CYS A 28 -0.67 2.68 -32.94
C CYS A 28 -1.50 1.44 -33.31
N ARG A 29 -2.80 1.43 -33.04
CA ARG A 29 -3.70 0.32 -33.44
C ARG A 29 -3.97 0.24 -34.93
N TYR A 30 -3.77 1.33 -35.66
CA TYR A 30 -3.95 1.37 -37.12
C TYR A 30 -2.64 1.20 -37.89
N LEU A 31 -1.51 1.12 -37.18
CA LEU A 31 -0.19 0.90 -37.77
C LEU A 31 0.11 -0.59 -37.84
N SER A 32 0.73 -1.03 -38.93
CA SER A 32 1.22 -2.41 -38.99
C SER A 32 2.41 -2.60 -38.03
N PRO A 33 2.69 -3.83 -37.57
CA PRO A 33 3.88 -4.09 -36.75
C PRO A 33 5.19 -3.59 -37.38
N ALA A 34 5.26 -3.55 -38.72
CA ALA A 34 6.39 -3.00 -39.46
C ALA A 34 6.47 -1.47 -39.38
N ASP A 35 5.34 -0.76 -39.43
CA ASP A 35 5.29 0.71 -39.31
C ASP A 35 5.66 1.18 -37.90
N VAL A 36 5.21 0.43 -36.88
CA VAL A 36 5.62 0.65 -35.49
C VAL A 36 7.13 0.38 -35.35
N LEU A 37 7.65 -0.69 -35.95
CA LEU A 37 9.09 -0.98 -35.96
C LEU A 37 9.93 0.10 -36.69
N TYR A 38 9.45 0.61 -37.82
CA TYR A 38 10.13 1.63 -38.62
C TYR A 38 10.21 2.99 -37.90
N SER A 39 9.20 3.31 -37.08
CA SER A 39 9.22 4.50 -36.23
C SER A 39 10.36 4.51 -35.20
N PHE A 40 10.87 3.32 -34.83
CA PHE A 40 12.03 3.16 -33.95
C PHE A 40 13.39 3.31 -34.67
N TYR A 41 13.41 3.28 -36.00
CA TYR A 41 14.63 3.31 -36.82
C TYR A 41 14.91 4.67 -37.47
N THR A 42 14.24 5.74 -37.04
CA THR A 42 14.58 7.10 -37.48
C THR A 42 15.92 7.51 -36.86
N PRO A 43 17.04 7.51 -37.61
CA PRO A 43 18.39 7.52 -37.03
C PRO A 43 18.74 8.83 -36.33
N SER A 44 17.96 9.90 -36.54
CA SER A 44 18.22 11.23 -36.01
C SER A 44 17.54 11.53 -34.67
N LYS A 45 16.49 10.79 -34.26
CA LYS A 45 15.80 10.93 -32.96
C LYS A 45 15.02 9.65 -32.62
N PRO A 46 15.54 8.71 -31.82
CA PRO A 46 14.71 7.63 -31.29
C PRO A 46 13.67 8.26 -30.37
N GLU A 47 12.38 8.16 -30.71
CA GLU A 47 11.29 8.66 -29.86
C GLU A 47 11.13 7.78 -28.61
N ASN A 48 11.99 8.01 -27.61
CA ASN A 48 11.98 7.34 -26.31
C ASN A 48 10.61 7.39 -25.62
N ARG A 49 9.78 8.41 -25.91
CA ARG A 49 8.43 8.53 -25.39
C ARG A 49 7.48 7.49 -25.99
N LEU A 50 7.54 7.22 -27.29
CA LEU A 50 6.68 6.20 -27.92
C LEU A 50 7.04 4.79 -27.42
N HIS A 51 8.34 4.48 -27.36
CA HIS A 51 8.82 3.22 -26.76
C HIS A 51 8.35 3.08 -25.31
N ARG A 52 8.48 4.15 -24.51
CA ARG A 52 8.03 4.16 -23.11
C ARG A 52 6.52 4.01 -22.99
N ILE A 53 5.72 4.69 -23.80
CA ILE A 53 4.25 4.60 -23.79
C ILE A 53 3.80 3.19 -24.17
N ILE A 54 4.35 2.63 -25.26
CA ILE A 54 4.03 1.28 -25.72
C ILE A 54 4.49 0.24 -24.68
N PHE A 55 5.73 0.36 -24.17
CA PHE A 55 6.26 -0.55 -23.16
C PHE A 55 5.52 -0.45 -21.82
N ASP A 56 5.24 0.76 -21.31
CA ASP A 56 4.45 0.98 -20.11
C ASP A 56 3.01 0.46 -20.30
N TYR A 57 2.41 0.61 -21.49
CA TYR A 57 1.09 0.07 -21.82
C TYR A 57 1.03 -1.46 -21.76
N TYR A 58 2.06 -2.16 -22.23
CA TYR A 58 2.12 -3.62 -22.19
C TYR A 58 2.59 -4.20 -20.84
N THR A 59 3.20 -3.39 -19.97
CA THR A 59 3.77 -3.86 -18.69
C THR A 59 2.99 -3.41 -17.46
N LYS A 60 2.18 -2.35 -17.57
CA LYS A 60 1.38 -1.79 -16.46
C LYS A 60 -0.08 -1.66 -16.87
N ILE A 61 -0.96 -2.39 -16.19
CA ILE A 61 -2.40 -2.28 -16.36
C ILE A 61 -2.98 -1.56 -15.15
N LYS A 62 -3.59 -0.40 -15.38
CA LYS A 62 -4.31 0.36 -14.34
C LYS A 62 -5.78 0.45 -14.68
N LEU A 63 -6.61 -0.26 -13.92
CA LEU A 63 -8.07 -0.24 -14.03
C LEU A 63 -8.65 0.49 -12.82
N GLY A 64 -8.38 1.79 -12.72
CA GLY A 64 -8.94 2.67 -11.68
C GLY A 64 -9.49 3.94 -12.29
N GLY A 65 -10.68 4.39 -11.84
CA GLY A 65 -11.37 5.56 -12.39
C GLY A 65 -11.89 5.39 -13.83
N ILE A 66 -12.11 4.16 -14.30
CA ILE A 66 -12.60 3.85 -15.65
C ILE A 66 -14.07 3.42 -15.63
N THR A 67 -14.85 3.86 -16.62
CA THR A 67 -16.27 3.48 -16.75
C THR A 67 -16.44 1.99 -17.11
N ASN A 68 -17.62 1.42 -16.85
CA ASN A 68 -17.93 0.03 -17.21
C ASN A 68 -17.74 -0.28 -18.71
N LYS A 69 -17.94 0.70 -19.60
CA LYS A 69 -17.73 0.52 -21.05
C LYS A 69 -16.25 0.46 -21.40
N GLU A 70 -15.44 1.37 -20.84
CA GLU A 70 -13.98 1.38 -21.01
C GLU A 70 -13.36 0.10 -20.44
N TYR A 71 -13.91 -0.40 -19.34
CA TYR A 71 -13.52 -1.66 -18.75
C TYR A 71 -13.72 -2.86 -19.69
N ILE A 72 -14.93 -3.04 -20.25
CA ILE A 72 -15.21 -4.16 -21.18
C ILE A 72 -14.24 -4.09 -22.38
N TYR A 73 -13.99 -2.87 -22.86
CA TYR A 73 -13.09 -2.63 -23.97
C TYR A 73 -11.63 -2.96 -23.65
N LEU A 74 -11.11 -2.49 -22.51
CA LEU A 74 -9.74 -2.78 -22.08
C LEU A 74 -9.56 -4.26 -21.78
N SER A 75 -10.52 -4.88 -21.08
CA SER A 75 -10.53 -6.32 -20.79
C SER A 75 -10.42 -7.12 -22.09
N SER A 76 -11.32 -6.89 -23.05
CA SER A 76 -11.29 -7.60 -24.35
C SER A 76 -9.98 -7.43 -25.14
N LEU A 77 -9.33 -6.27 -25.03
CA LEU A 77 -8.02 -6.05 -25.65
C LEU A 77 -6.90 -6.85 -24.98
N PHE A 78 -6.87 -6.92 -23.65
CA PHE A 78 -5.86 -7.70 -22.93
C PHE A 78 -6.08 -9.21 -23.08
N CYS A 79 -7.34 -9.67 -23.04
CA CYS A 79 -7.72 -11.07 -23.22
C CYS A 79 -7.34 -11.63 -24.59
N SER A 80 -7.29 -10.79 -25.62
CA SER A 80 -6.96 -11.18 -27.01
C SER A 80 -5.48 -11.00 -27.36
N SER A 81 -4.70 -10.33 -26.51
CA SER A 81 -3.28 -10.05 -26.80
C SER A 81 -2.37 -11.24 -26.46
N LYS A 82 -1.46 -11.59 -27.39
CA LYS A 82 -0.36 -12.55 -27.12
C LYS A 82 0.67 -12.02 -26.12
N ASP A 83 0.52 -10.77 -25.68
CA ASP A 83 1.47 -10.02 -24.84
C ASP A 83 1.12 -10.04 -23.35
N SER A 84 0.02 -10.72 -22.96
CA SER A 84 -0.35 -10.97 -21.56
C SER A 84 0.78 -11.49 -20.64
N PRO A 85 1.77 -12.29 -21.07
CA PRO A 85 2.91 -12.67 -20.21
C PRO A 85 3.84 -11.52 -19.82
N ARG A 86 3.72 -10.30 -20.37
CA ARG A 86 4.62 -9.18 -20.04
C ARG A 86 4.15 -8.29 -18.88
N LEU A 87 2.98 -8.59 -18.30
CA LEU A 87 2.43 -7.82 -17.20
C LEU A 87 3.33 -7.87 -15.97
N GLN A 88 3.82 -6.70 -15.54
CA GLN A 88 4.65 -6.54 -14.35
C GLN A 88 3.94 -5.77 -13.24
N SER A 89 2.98 -4.90 -13.59
CA SER A 89 2.21 -4.14 -12.61
C SER A 89 0.71 -4.19 -12.91
N LEU A 90 -0.07 -4.54 -11.92
CA LEU A 90 -1.52 -4.63 -12.01
C LEU A 90 -2.17 -3.79 -10.91
N VAL A 91 -3.03 -2.86 -11.30
CA VAL A 91 -3.87 -2.08 -10.39
C VAL A 91 -5.33 -2.39 -10.69
N LEU A 92 -6.03 -2.99 -9.73
CA LEU A 92 -7.46 -3.30 -9.80
C LEU A 92 -8.23 -2.41 -8.84
N SER A 93 -9.35 -1.83 -9.29
CA SER A 93 -10.23 -1.01 -8.45
C SER A 93 -11.68 -1.40 -8.62
N ASN A 94 -12.45 -1.49 -7.53
CA ASN A 94 -13.89 -1.75 -7.56
C ASN A 94 -14.76 -0.47 -7.60
N GLU A 95 -14.22 0.67 -8.03
CA GLU A 95 -14.89 1.99 -7.95
C GLU A 95 -16.29 2.05 -8.55
N HIS A 96 -16.51 1.34 -9.66
CA HIS A 96 -17.72 1.47 -10.47
C HIS A 96 -18.49 0.15 -10.65
N ALA A 97 -18.03 -0.93 -10.01
CA ALA A 97 -18.67 -2.23 -10.09
C ALA A 97 -18.35 -3.11 -8.87
N THR A 98 -19.34 -3.88 -8.44
CA THR A 98 -19.17 -4.96 -7.47
C THR A 98 -18.31 -6.08 -8.10
N SER A 99 -17.25 -6.49 -7.38
CA SER A 99 -16.31 -7.60 -7.68
C SER A 99 -15.54 -7.52 -9.02
N LEU A 100 -14.82 -6.42 -9.25
CA LEU A 100 -14.11 -6.17 -10.51
C LEU A 100 -12.98 -7.18 -10.79
N THR A 101 -12.44 -7.87 -9.77
CA THR A 101 -11.41 -8.91 -9.96
C THR A 101 -12.02 -10.16 -10.60
N GLN A 102 -13.16 -10.63 -10.10
CA GLN A 102 -13.88 -11.73 -10.73
C GLN A 102 -14.28 -11.37 -12.17
N ARG A 103 -14.81 -10.16 -12.39
CA ARG A 103 -15.18 -9.73 -13.74
C ARG A 103 -13.97 -9.63 -14.68
N TYR A 104 -12.78 -9.26 -14.18
CA TYR A 104 -11.63 -9.06 -15.05
C TYR A 104 -11.14 -10.39 -15.61
N PHE A 105 -11.25 -11.43 -14.78
CA PHE A 105 -10.77 -12.75 -15.10
C PHE A 105 -11.87 -13.71 -15.58
N ILE A 106 -13.15 -13.32 -15.58
CA ILE A 106 -14.28 -14.24 -15.87
C ILE A 106 -14.20 -14.84 -17.27
N ASP A 107 -13.79 -14.06 -18.25
CA ASP A 107 -13.67 -14.48 -19.65
C ASP A 107 -12.23 -14.85 -20.03
N ILE A 108 -11.31 -14.87 -19.05
CA ILE A 108 -9.91 -15.22 -19.27
C ILE A 108 -9.71 -16.69 -18.87
N SER A 109 -9.13 -17.48 -19.76
CA SER A 109 -8.80 -18.87 -19.43
C SER A 109 -7.77 -18.94 -18.30
N ALA A 110 -7.89 -19.93 -17.43
CA ALA A 110 -7.01 -20.09 -16.27
C ALA A 110 -5.51 -20.12 -16.63
N SER A 111 -5.14 -20.67 -17.81
CA SER A 111 -3.75 -20.70 -18.27
C SER A 111 -3.20 -19.30 -18.61
N ILE A 112 -4.02 -18.42 -19.19
CA ILE A 112 -3.64 -17.04 -19.46
C ILE A 112 -3.49 -16.27 -18.14
N ILE A 113 -4.41 -16.45 -17.19
CA ILE A 113 -4.34 -15.83 -15.85
C ILE A 113 -3.03 -16.24 -15.17
N GLN A 114 -2.73 -17.53 -15.14
CA GLN A 114 -1.48 -18.04 -14.57
C GLN A 114 -0.25 -17.40 -15.22
N SER A 115 -0.24 -17.30 -16.55
CA SER A 115 0.85 -16.67 -17.29
C SER A 115 1.02 -15.19 -16.94
N MET A 116 -0.08 -14.43 -16.88
CA MET A 116 -0.07 -13.01 -16.50
C MET A 116 0.47 -12.81 -15.08
N LEU A 117 0.05 -13.66 -14.14
CA LEU A 117 0.45 -13.55 -12.74
C LEU A 117 1.89 -14.03 -12.47
N THR A 118 2.50 -14.79 -13.40
CA THR A 118 3.85 -15.35 -13.22
C THR A 118 4.94 -14.27 -13.25
N ASN A 119 4.76 -13.22 -14.05
CA ASN A 119 5.71 -12.12 -14.20
C ASN A 119 5.31 -10.86 -13.42
N LEU A 120 4.22 -10.94 -12.66
CA LEU A 120 3.70 -9.83 -11.88
C LEU A 120 4.65 -9.50 -10.73
N LYS A 121 5.15 -8.26 -10.72
CA LYS A 121 6.02 -7.70 -9.69
C LYS A 121 5.28 -6.81 -8.71
N HIS A 122 4.26 -6.10 -9.19
CA HIS A 122 3.53 -5.11 -8.41
C HIS A 122 2.03 -5.34 -8.51
N LEU A 123 1.37 -5.57 -7.38
CA LEU A 123 -0.08 -5.70 -7.32
C LEU A 123 -0.66 -4.64 -6.39
N LYS A 124 -1.60 -3.85 -6.89
CA LYS A 124 -2.36 -2.89 -6.10
C LYS A 124 -3.86 -3.13 -6.25
N LEU A 125 -4.54 -3.24 -5.13
CA LEU A 125 -5.97 -3.43 -5.04
C LEU A 125 -6.61 -2.22 -4.36
N ILE A 126 -7.67 -1.69 -4.95
CA ILE A 126 -8.41 -0.52 -4.47
C ILE A 126 -9.86 -0.93 -4.24
N ASP A 127 -10.36 -0.75 -3.02
CA ASP A 127 -11.72 -1.13 -2.60
C ASP A 127 -12.05 -2.61 -2.88
N CYS A 128 -11.06 -3.51 -2.77
CA CYS A 128 -11.25 -4.93 -3.04
C CYS A 128 -12.24 -5.59 -2.08
N LEU A 129 -12.97 -6.60 -2.55
CA LEU A 129 -13.81 -7.45 -1.72
C LEU A 129 -13.04 -8.69 -1.24
N SER A 130 -13.52 -9.35 -0.19
CA SER A 130 -12.93 -10.62 0.29
C SER A 130 -12.92 -11.69 -0.81
N GLU A 131 -13.94 -11.71 -1.66
CA GLU A 131 -14.05 -12.62 -2.81
C GLU A 131 -12.95 -12.39 -3.85
N ASP A 132 -12.51 -11.15 -4.05
CA ASP A 132 -11.42 -10.80 -4.96
C ASP A 132 -10.08 -11.38 -4.47
N LEU A 133 -9.81 -11.25 -3.16
CA LEU A 133 -8.61 -11.81 -2.53
C LEU A 133 -8.65 -13.34 -2.52
N THR A 134 -9.82 -13.93 -2.26
CA THR A 134 -10.01 -15.38 -2.30
C THR A 134 -9.75 -15.93 -3.71
N PHE A 135 -10.24 -15.22 -4.73
CA PHE A 135 -9.93 -15.55 -6.13
C PHE A 135 -8.42 -15.48 -6.42
N LEU A 136 -7.76 -14.37 -6.06
CA LEU A 136 -6.32 -14.21 -6.27
C LEU A 136 -5.49 -15.23 -5.50
N TYR A 137 -5.94 -15.62 -4.31
CA TYR A 137 -5.28 -16.63 -3.48
C TYR A 137 -5.19 -17.99 -4.16
N ILE A 138 -6.15 -18.35 -5.03
CA ILE A 138 -6.09 -19.59 -5.84
C ILE A 138 -4.81 -19.60 -6.72
N TYR A 139 -4.38 -18.42 -7.18
CA TYR A 139 -3.22 -18.25 -8.06
C TYR A 139 -1.97 -17.73 -7.36
N ILE A 140 -1.96 -17.64 -6.03
CA ILE A 140 -0.83 -17.07 -5.27
C ILE A 140 0.49 -17.79 -5.54
N SER A 141 0.45 -19.10 -5.82
CA SER A 141 1.62 -19.90 -6.17
C SER A 141 2.29 -19.49 -7.49
N ASN A 142 1.56 -18.79 -8.35
CA ASN A 142 2.08 -18.25 -9.62
C ASN A 142 2.80 -16.92 -9.40
N MET A 143 2.47 -16.14 -8.36
CA MET A 143 3.01 -14.80 -8.12
C MET A 143 4.42 -14.79 -7.52
N LYS A 144 5.33 -15.63 -8.02
CA LYS A 144 6.68 -15.82 -7.45
C LYS A 144 7.57 -14.59 -7.56
N GLN A 145 7.32 -13.74 -8.55
CA GLN A 145 8.07 -12.49 -8.78
C GLN A 145 7.45 -11.28 -8.08
N LEU A 146 6.38 -11.46 -7.29
CA LEU A 146 5.71 -10.34 -6.65
C LEU A 146 6.64 -9.69 -5.62
N GLU A 147 7.08 -8.47 -5.89
CA GLU A 147 7.99 -7.67 -5.06
C GLU A 147 7.19 -6.77 -4.11
N SER A 148 6.05 -6.22 -4.57
CA SER A 148 5.22 -5.29 -3.79
C SER A 148 3.72 -5.60 -3.86
N PHE A 149 3.05 -5.54 -2.71
CA PHE A 149 1.61 -5.72 -2.59
C PHE A 149 0.95 -4.55 -1.85
N HIS A 150 -0.08 -3.96 -2.45
CA HIS A 150 -0.78 -2.80 -1.92
C HIS A 150 -2.30 -3.03 -1.88
N ILE A 151 -2.93 -2.73 -0.74
CA ILE A 151 -4.38 -2.68 -0.60
C ILE A 151 -4.75 -1.30 -0.04
N THR A 152 -5.69 -0.61 -0.68
CA THR A 152 -6.23 0.66 -0.19
C THR A 152 -7.75 0.64 -0.25
N TYR A 153 -8.41 0.96 0.87
CA TYR A 153 -9.83 1.26 0.89
C TYR A 153 -10.03 2.76 0.99
N ARG A 154 -10.78 3.33 0.07
CA ARG A 154 -11.19 4.73 0.16
C ARG A 154 -12.21 4.87 1.29
N LYS A 155 -12.19 6.03 1.96
CA LYS A 155 -13.24 6.39 2.90
C LYS A 155 -14.55 6.56 2.12
N LEU A 156 -15.46 5.61 2.30
CA LEU A 156 -16.85 5.75 1.88
C LEU A 156 -17.58 6.63 2.88
N ASP A 157 -18.47 7.47 2.35
CA ASP A 157 -19.27 8.41 3.13
C ASP A 157 -20.14 7.65 4.15
N GLU A 158 -20.25 8.19 5.37
CA GLU A 158 -20.72 7.48 6.57
C GLU A 158 -22.15 6.93 6.45
N LYS A 159 -22.92 7.39 5.45
CA LYS A 159 -24.29 6.98 5.18
C LYS A 159 -24.43 5.59 4.55
N THR A 160 -23.36 5.02 3.99
CA THR A 160 -23.36 3.66 3.40
C THR A 160 -22.68 2.60 4.29
N ASN A 161 -22.33 2.97 5.53
CA ASN A 161 -21.50 2.17 6.44
C ASN A 161 -22.16 0.85 6.88
N MET A 162 -21.38 -0.24 6.80
CA MET A 162 -21.06 -1.18 7.90
C MET A 162 -20.58 -2.56 7.42
N ILE A 163 -20.74 -2.93 6.14
CA ILE A 163 -20.65 -4.36 5.76
C ILE A 163 -19.33 -4.77 5.06
N PHE A 164 -18.61 -3.84 4.44
CA PHE A 164 -17.53 -4.24 3.52
C PHE A 164 -16.17 -4.54 4.18
N CYS A 165 -15.80 -3.87 5.28
CA CYS A 165 -14.44 -3.97 5.83
C CYS A 165 -14.23 -5.17 6.78
N GLN A 166 -15.25 -5.64 7.50
CA GLN A 166 -15.08 -6.75 8.45
C GLN A 166 -14.74 -8.09 7.79
N ARG A 167 -15.02 -8.27 6.49
CA ARG A 167 -14.87 -9.57 5.81
C ARG A 167 -13.50 -9.81 5.17
N SER A 168 -12.64 -8.79 5.02
CA SER A 168 -11.36 -8.95 4.30
C SER A 168 -10.18 -9.35 5.17
N ASN A 169 -10.19 -9.14 6.49
CA ASN A 169 -9.03 -9.42 7.35
C ASN A 169 -8.53 -10.87 7.28
N VAL A 170 -9.44 -11.85 7.29
CA VAL A 170 -9.07 -13.27 7.15
C VAL A 170 -8.41 -13.51 5.80
N SER A 171 -9.01 -13.05 4.70
CA SER A 171 -8.47 -13.22 3.35
C SER A 171 -7.13 -12.51 3.15
N ILE A 172 -6.93 -11.32 3.75
CA ILE A 172 -5.66 -10.58 3.71
C ILE A 172 -4.57 -11.36 4.45
N ASN A 173 -4.87 -11.81 5.66
CA ASN A 173 -3.91 -12.58 6.46
C ASN A 173 -3.54 -13.90 5.78
N GLN A 174 -4.53 -14.61 5.22
CA GLN A 174 -4.27 -15.82 4.43
C GLN A 174 -3.36 -15.51 3.25
N PHE A 175 -3.66 -14.45 2.49
CA PHE A 175 -2.85 -14.05 1.34
C PHE A 175 -1.40 -13.70 1.71
N LEU A 176 -1.19 -13.03 2.85
CA LEU A 176 0.15 -12.62 3.27
C LEU A 176 0.93 -13.73 3.97
N PHE A 177 0.30 -14.53 4.82
CA PHE A 177 1.00 -15.36 5.80
C PHE A 177 0.81 -16.87 5.62
N ASP A 178 -0.18 -17.35 4.85
CA ASP A 178 -0.33 -18.81 4.65
C ASP A 178 0.72 -19.35 3.67
N LYS A 179 1.06 -18.56 2.64
CA LYS A 179 2.01 -18.94 1.60
C LYS A 179 3.03 -17.83 1.43
N ILE A 180 4.24 -18.10 1.89
CA ILE A 180 5.36 -17.15 1.81
C ILE A 180 5.69 -16.91 0.34
N LEU A 181 5.53 -15.65 -0.08
CA LEU A 181 5.94 -15.21 -1.41
C LEU A 181 7.45 -14.87 -1.36
N PRO A 182 8.29 -15.54 -2.18
CA PRO A 182 9.74 -15.48 -2.02
C PRO A 182 10.32 -14.09 -2.34
N SER A 183 9.72 -13.38 -3.29
CA SER A 183 10.18 -12.05 -3.72
C SER A 183 9.52 -10.90 -2.97
N LEU A 184 8.46 -11.17 -2.19
CA LEU A 184 7.65 -10.12 -1.58
C LEU A 184 8.44 -9.46 -0.46
N ASN A 185 8.80 -8.20 -0.69
CA ASN A 185 9.60 -7.40 0.23
C ASN A 185 8.86 -6.16 0.73
N THR A 186 7.82 -5.71 0.01
CA THR A 186 7.08 -4.49 0.32
C THR A 186 5.58 -4.78 0.44
N VAL A 187 4.97 -4.37 1.55
CA VAL A 187 3.53 -4.48 1.79
C VAL A 187 2.98 -3.15 2.29
N SER A 188 1.87 -2.70 1.70
CA SER A 188 1.11 -1.54 2.17
C SER A 188 -0.37 -1.89 2.27
N ILE A 189 -0.96 -1.84 3.46
CA ILE A 189 -2.38 -2.13 3.67
C ILE A 189 -3.03 -0.98 4.42
N GLU A 190 -3.90 -0.25 3.73
CA GLU A 190 -4.63 0.90 4.23
C GLU A 190 -6.12 0.55 4.35
N LEU A 191 -6.49 0.01 5.52
CA LEU A 191 -7.89 -0.28 5.88
C LEU A 191 -8.44 0.85 6.77
N ASN A 192 -9.70 1.20 6.60
CA ASN A 192 -10.35 2.19 7.45
C ASN A 192 -10.47 1.69 8.92
N ASP A 193 -10.83 0.42 9.10
CA ASP A 193 -11.04 -0.20 10.42
C ASP A 193 -9.78 -0.85 11.00
N GLY A 194 -8.69 -0.87 10.22
CA GLY A 194 -7.43 -1.51 10.58
C GLY A 194 -7.43 -3.04 10.40
N LEU A 195 -6.23 -3.57 10.17
CA LEU A 195 -5.95 -5.00 10.04
C LEU A 195 -5.87 -5.65 11.42
N ILE A 196 -6.53 -6.80 11.55
CA ILE A 196 -6.51 -7.63 12.77
C ILE A 196 -5.50 -8.75 12.55
N LEU A 197 -4.55 -8.90 13.45
CA LEU A 197 -3.53 -9.93 13.41
C LEU A 197 -3.80 -10.99 14.48
N ASN A 198 -3.29 -12.20 14.25
CA ASN A 198 -3.38 -13.29 15.22
C ASN A 198 -2.02 -13.94 15.42
N LYS A 199 -1.82 -14.58 16.58
CA LYS A 199 -0.55 -15.23 16.95
C LYS A 199 -0.25 -16.51 16.17
N SER A 200 -1.23 -17.07 15.46
CA SER A 200 -1.04 -18.29 14.65
C SER A 200 -0.50 -18.00 13.25
N LEU A 201 -0.34 -16.73 12.86
CA LEU A 201 0.25 -16.36 11.57
C LEU A 201 1.71 -16.79 11.49
N VAL A 202 2.12 -17.24 10.30
CA VAL A 202 3.50 -17.66 10.03
C VAL A 202 4.38 -16.43 9.78
N SER A 203 5.58 -16.42 10.36
CA SER A 203 6.55 -15.35 10.15
C SER A 203 6.94 -15.18 8.68
N HIS A 204 6.89 -13.95 8.17
CA HIS A 204 7.27 -13.61 6.81
C HIS A 204 8.66 -12.94 6.75
N HIS A 205 9.69 -13.75 6.55
CA HIS A 205 11.09 -13.32 6.64
C HIS A 205 11.58 -12.42 5.48
N ASN A 206 10.85 -12.34 4.36
CA ASN A 206 11.30 -11.54 3.22
C ASN A 206 10.86 -10.07 3.28
N LEU A 207 9.88 -9.73 4.14
CA LEU A 207 9.36 -8.37 4.23
C LEU A 207 10.42 -7.42 4.82
N ARG A 208 10.63 -6.31 4.11
CA ARG A 208 11.57 -5.23 4.45
C ARG A 208 10.83 -3.92 4.69
N HIS A 209 9.85 -3.61 3.85
CA HIS A 209 9.12 -2.34 3.88
C HIS A 209 7.65 -2.61 4.18
N ILE A 210 7.18 -2.11 5.33
CA ILE A 210 5.85 -2.42 5.85
C ILE A 210 5.12 -1.11 6.13
N ASN A 211 3.94 -0.94 5.55
CA ASN A 211 3.03 0.15 5.86
C ASN A 211 1.64 -0.42 6.16
N LEU A 212 1.20 -0.40 7.41
CA LEU A 212 -0.05 -1.05 7.81
C LEU A 212 -0.92 -0.11 8.66
N ASN A 213 -2.20 -0.07 8.34
CA ASN A 213 -3.22 0.32 9.29
C ASN A 213 -3.60 -0.92 10.11
N LEU A 214 -3.31 -0.92 11.41
CA LEU A 214 -3.70 -1.97 12.34
C LEU A 214 -4.92 -1.55 13.15
N GLN A 215 -5.74 -2.52 13.57
CA GLN A 215 -6.95 -2.19 14.33
C GLN A 215 -6.58 -1.66 15.71
N THR A 216 -5.70 -2.34 16.43
CA THR A 216 -5.33 -2.04 17.82
C THR A 216 -3.82 -2.07 18.05
N ILE A 217 -3.39 -1.62 19.22
CA ILE A 217 -1.98 -1.75 19.66
C ILE A 217 -1.60 -3.22 19.90
N ASP A 218 -2.55 -4.08 20.24
CA ASP A 218 -2.31 -5.51 20.42
C ASP A 218 -1.91 -6.19 19.11
N ASP A 219 -2.49 -5.76 17.99
CA ASP A 219 -2.08 -6.18 16.66
C ASP A 219 -0.63 -5.76 16.37
N LEU A 220 -0.23 -4.56 16.80
CA LEU A 220 1.17 -4.12 16.69
C LEU A 220 2.09 -5.01 17.51
N TYR A 221 1.70 -5.38 18.73
CA TYR A 221 2.50 -6.31 19.53
C TYR A 221 2.61 -7.69 18.86
N ILE A 222 1.56 -8.20 18.23
CA ILE A 222 1.62 -9.45 17.46
C ILE A 222 2.57 -9.32 16.27
N LEU A 223 2.50 -8.22 15.52
CA LEU A 223 3.40 -7.95 14.41
C LEU A 223 4.86 -7.92 14.87
N LEU A 224 5.11 -7.23 15.99
CA LEU A 224 6.42 -7.12 16.60
C LEU A 224 6.86 -8.42 17.28
N ASP A 225 5.99 -9.37 17.65
CA ASP A 225 6.37 -10.64 18.29
C ASP A 225 6.96 -11.68 17.30
N GLY A 226 7.73 -11.22 16.32
CA GLY A 226 8.48 -12.06 15.37
C GLY A 226 7.75 -12.39 14.07
N LEU A 227 6.62 -11.74 13.77
CA LEU A 227 5.89 -11.97 12.50
C LEU A 227 6.68 -11.44 11.29
N VAL A 228 7.45 -10.36 11.46
CA VAL A 228 8.21 -9.70 10.39
C VAL A 228 9.65 -9.35 10.84
N PRO A 229 10.46 -10.36 11.21
CA PRO A 229 11.73 -10.15 11.95
C PRO A 229 12.82 -9.45 11.12
N ASN A 230 12.61 -9.33 9.82
CA ASN A 230 13.56 -8.83 8.84
C ASN A 230 13.18 -7.45 8.30
N ALA A 231 12.13 -6.83 8.85
CA ALA A 231 11.69 -5.48 8.52
C ALA A 231 12.81 -4.46 8.73
N GLN A 232 12.91 -3.51 7.81
CA GLN A 232 13.87 -2.40 7.81
C GLN A 232 13.17 -1.05 8.03
N THR A 233 12.01 -0.87 7.39
CA THR A 233 11.18 0.32 7.55
C THR A 233 9.75 -0.10 7.86
N MET A 234 9.16 0.49 8.89
CA MET A 234 7.79 0.17 9.31
C MET A 234 7.00 1.44 9.62
N ILE A 235 5.88 1.62 8.93
CA ILE A 235 4.92 2.69 9.15
C ILE A 235 3.62 2.05 9.63
N ILE A 236 3.23 2.34 10.86
CA ILE A 236 2.04 1.76 11.48
C ILE A 236 1.08 2.86 11.85
N LYS A 237 -0.17 2.70 11.44
CA LYS A 237 -1.28 3.50 11.94
C LYS A 237 -2.21 2.66 12.77
N ILE A 238 -2.55 3.09 13.98
CA ILE A 238 -3.55 2.39 14.81
C ILE A 238 -4.92 3.05 14.61
N CYS A 239 -5.94 2.26 14.26
CA CYS A 239 -7.27 2.78 13.90
C CYS A 239 -8.24 2.88 15.07
N GLN A 240 -8.17 2.01 16.07
CA GLN A 240 -9.13 1.95 17.18
C GLN A 240 -8.45 2.04 18.55
N SER A 241 -9.15 2.66 19.50
CA SER A 241 -8.66 3.02 20.84
C SER A 241 -8.85 1.98 21.93
N ARG A 242 -9.39 0.81 21.60
CA ARG A 242 -9.54 -0.28 22.58
C ARG A 242 -8.18 -0.94 22.77
N ILE A 243 -7.46 -0.51 23.80
CA ILE A 243 -6.36 -1.29 24.38
C ILE A 243 -7.02 -2.43 25.15
N LEU A 244 -7.00 -3.64 24.60
CA LEU A 244 -7.37 -4.84 25.35
C LEU A 244 -6.11 -5.26 26.09
N ASN A 245 -5.75 -4.59 27.21
CA ASN A 245 -4.55 -4.71 28.08
C ASN A 245 -3.93 -6.12 28.33
N CYS A 246 -3.73 -6.96 27.32
CA CYS A 246 -3.60 -8.40 27.47
C CYS A 246 -2.33 -8.92 26.81
N LEU A 247 -1.77 -8.19 25.83
CA LEU A 247 -0.60 -8.65 25.09
C LEU A 247 0.57 -7.67 25.26
N ARG A 248 1.72 -8.19 25.65
CA ARG A 248 3.03 -7.54 25.47
C ARG A 248 3.88 -8.48 24.61
N PRO A 249 4.79 -7.94 23.78
CA PRO A 249 5.70 -8.78 23.02
C PRO A 249 6.51 -9.64 24.00
N LYS A 250 6.61 -10.94 23.73
CA LYS A 250 7.37 -11.86 24.60
C LYS A 250 8.86 -11.75 24.31
N ASN A 251 9.20 -11.51 23.04
CA ASN A 251 10.57 -11.37 22.58
C ASN A 251 10.94 -9.89 22.45
N THR A 252 11.69 -9.40 23.44
CA THR A 252 12.51 -8.20 23.23
C THR A 252 13.54 -8.54 22.14
N LEU A 253 13.87 -7.61 21.24
CA LEU A 253 14.77 -7.81 20.07
C LEU A 253 14.21 -8.63 18.88
N SER A 254 12.91 -8.72 18.73
CA SER A 254 12.26 -9.43 17.62
C SER A 254 12.43 -8.80 16.24
N CYS A 255 12.68 -7.49 16.16
CA CYS A 255 12.86 -6.74 14.90
C CYS A 255 14.25 -6.07 14.86
N PRO A 256 15.35 -6.83 14.88
CA PRO A 256 16.70 -6.28 15.03
C PRO A 256 17.19 -5.49 13.81
N LYS A 257 16.55 -5.66 12.64
CA LYS A 257 16.94 -4.97 11.40
C LYS A 257 16.15 -3.69 11.16
N LEU A 258 15.23 -3.33 12.05
CA LEU A 258 14.38 -2.17 11.90
C LEU A 258 15.20 -0.90 12.16
N ILE A 259 15.25 -0.02 11.16
CA ILE A 259 16.05 1.21 11.16
C ILE A 259 15.14 2.44 11.23
N GLU A 260 13.97 2.37 10.57
CA GLU A 260 12.98 3.45 10.56
C GLU A 260 11.62 2.95 11.04
N PHE A 261 11.05 3.63 12.03
CA PHE A 261 9.75 3.31 12.59
C PHE A 261 8.89 4.56 12.70
N THR A 262 7.68 4.50 12.17
CA THR A 262 6.66 5.54 12.29
C THR A 262 5.43 4.95 12.95
N LEU A 263 4.98 5.55 14.05
CA LEU A 263 3.71 5.23 14.70
C LEU A 263 2.76 6.42 14.59
N LEU A 264 1.64 6.21 13.91
CA LEU A 264 0.57 7.18 13.72
C LEU A 264 -0.65 6.73 14.52
N GLU A 265 -0.98 7.52 15.52
CA GLU A 265 -1.98 7.19 16.51
C GLU A 265 -2.88 8.43 16.71
N PRO A 266 -4.13 8.40 16.24
CA PRO A 266 -4.97 9.59 16.22
C PRO A 266 -5.85 9.84 17.46
N ARG A 267 -6.15 8.85 18.34
CA ARG A 267 -7.13 8.94 19.48
C ARG A 267 -6.98 7.87 20.60
N ILE A 268 -5.81 7.36 20.93
CA ILE A 268 -5.58 6.22 21.85
C ILE A 268 -4.93 6.70 23.14
N GLY A 269 -5.30 6.06 24.25
CA GLY A 269 -4.61 6.22 25.51
C GLY A 269 -3.26 5.49 25.58
N ILE A 270 -2.38 5.69 24.59
CA ILE A 270 -1.00 5.16 24.66
C ILE A 270 -0.31 5.80 25.85
N VAL A 271 0.23 4.97 26.75
CA VAL A 271 1.06 5.39 27.88
C VAL A 271 2.52 5.12 27.59
N ILE A 272 3.41 5.73 28.38
CA ILE A 272 4.85 5.63 28.15
C ILE A 272 5.38 4.19 28.17
N ASP A 273 4.81 3.34 29.03
CA ASP A 273 5.17 1.92 29.12
C ASP A 273 4.89 1.16 27.81
N ASN A 274 3.87 1.57 27.04
CA ASN A 274 3.62 0.97 25.74
C ASN A 274 4.75 1.29 24.76
N ILE A 275 5.22 2.54 24.76
CA ILE A 275 6.34 2.97 23.91
C ILE A 275 7.61 2.23 24.30
N LYS A 276 7.93 2.10 25.59
CA LYS A 276 9.07 1.30 26.05
C LYS A 276 9.00 -0.15 25.54
N CYS A 277 7.84 -0.78 25.66
CA CYS A 277 7.63 -2.14 25.14
C CYS A 277 7.83 -2.23 23.62
N ILE A 278 7.35 -1.24 22.86
CA ILE A 278 7.52 -1.18 21.40
C ILE A 278 9.00 -1.01 21.04
N LEU A 279 9.69 -0.04 21.65
CA LEU A 279 11.08 0.29 21.36
C LEU A 279 12.04 -0.85 21.73
N GLY A 280 11.75 -1.60 22.80
CA GLY A 280 12.52 -2.79 23.18
C GLY A 280 12.56 -3.91 22.12
N CYS A 281 11.69 -3.87 21.10
CA CYS A 281 11.72 -4.79 19.97
C CYS A 281 12.70 -4.37 18.85
N MET A 282 13.16 -3.12 18.83
CA MET A 282 13.90 -2.49 17.72
C MET A 282 15.21 -1.81 18.16
N PRO A 283 16.23 -2.60 18.55
CA PRO A 283 17.45 -2.08 19.17
C PRO A 283 18.32 -1.18 18.26
N ASN A 284 18.20 -1.33 16.94
CA ASN A 284 19.04 -0.63 15.95
C ASN A 284 18.31 0.53 15.26
N LEU A 285 17.24 1.03 15.87
CA LEU A 285 16.44 2.10 15.30
C LEU A 285 17.24 3.41 15.22
N ILE A 286 17.26 4.01 14.02
CA ILE A 286 17.96 5.26 13.72
C ILE A 286 16.98 6.42 13.60
N LYS A 287 15.78 6.15 13.07
CA LYS A 287 14.72 7.14 12.89
C LYS A 287 13.43 6.69 13.54
N LEU A 288 12.88 7.55 14.39
CA LEU A 288 11.61 7.36 15.06
C LEU A 288 10.68 8.53 14.71
N THR A 289 9.47 8.23 14.28
CA THR A 289 8.41 9.22 14.10
C THR A 289 7.19 8.84 14.92
N LEU A 290 6.77 9.69 15.87
CA LEU A 290 5.62 9.44 16.74
C LEU A 290 4.57 10.54 16.57
N SER A 291 3.40 10.21 16.01
CA SER A 291 2.23 11.08 16.06
C SER A 291 1.22 10.45 17.00
N ILE A 292 1.18 10.88 18.26
CA ILE A 292 0.29 10.35 19.31
C ILE A 292 -0.68 11.45 19.71
N ARG A 293 -1.97 11.15 19.83
CA ARG A 293 -2.97 12.19 20.15
C ARG A 293 -3.86 11.77 21.31
N ASP A 294 -4.15 12.75 22.15
CA ASP A 294 -5.03 12.67 23.31
C ASP A 294 -4.56 11.61 24.34
N THR A 295 -3.25 11.47 24.53
CA THR A 295 -2.69 10.57 25.55
C THR A 295 -3.09 11.03 26.96
N PRO A 296 -3.46 10.12 27.88
CA PRO A 296 -3.69 10.45 29.28
C PRO A 296 -2.38 10.64 30.06
N ASP A 297 -1.25 10.21 29.51
CA ASP A 297 0.03 10.19 30.20
C ASP A 297 0.78 11.52 30.02
N SER A 298 0.83 12.30 31.10
CA SER A 298 1.49 13.61 31.11
C SER A 298 3.00 13.55 30.87
N THR A 299 3.62 12.37 30.93
CA THR A 299 5.06 12.21 30.68
C THR A 299 5.44 12.54 29.23
N PHE A 300 4.54 12.34 28.27
CA PHE A 300 4.75 12.74 26.87
C PHE A 300 4.90 14.26 26.69
N CYS A 301 4.34 15.06 27.60
CA CYS A 301 4.51 16.52 27.61
C CYS A 301 5.69 16.98 28.48
N ARG A 302 6.46 16.05 29.06
CA ARG A 302 7.64 16.37 29.88
C ARG A 302 8.90 16.02 29.11
N GLY A 303 9.32 16.94 28.23
CA GLY A 303 10.42 16.73 27.29
C GLY A 303 11.65 16.01 27.87
N PRO A 304 12.28 16.50 28.96
CA PRO A 304 13.48 15.86 29.53
C PRO A 304 13.26 14.41 30.01
N LEU A 305 12.07 14.09 30.52
CA LEU A 305 11.75 12.74 30.96
C LEU A 305 11.56 11.83 29.75
N PHE A 306 10.92 12.32 28.70
CA PHE A 306 10.74 11.56 27.46
C PHE A 306 12.07 11.31 26.74
N GLU A 307 12.96 12.30 26.70
CA GLU A 307 14.34 12.17 26.19
C GLU A 307 15.13 11.09 26.93
N SER A 308 15.05 11.06 28.27
CA SER A 308 15.75 10.03 29.06
C SER A 308 15.32 8.62 28.68
N ILE A 309 14.03 8.44 28.35
CA ILE A 309 13.47 7.14 27.96
C ILE A 309 13.98 6.73 26.57
N LEU A 310 13.99 7.67 25.61
CA LEU A 310 14.54 7.40 24.28
C LEU A 310 16.03 7.05 24.33
N ASN A 311 16.81 7.74 25.16
CA ASN A 311 18.24 7.48 25.31
C ASN A 311 18.54 6.11 25.95
N GLU A 312 17.69 5.64 26.86
CA GLU A 312 17.84 4.32 27.47
C GLU A 312 17.50 3.18 26.49
N ASP A 313 16.37 3.30 25.78
CA ASP A 313 15.80 2.23 24.96
C ASP A 313 16.33 2.22 23.51
N VAL A 314 16.79 3.35 22.97
CA VAL A 314 17.17 3.51 21.55
C VAL A 314 18.47 4.31 21.41
N ARG A 315 19.58 3.69 21.84
CA ARG A 315 20.92 4.31 21.85
C ARG A 315 21.48 4.73 20.48
N HIS A 316 20.85 4.27 19.39
CA HIS A 316 21.28 4.56 18.02
C HIS A 316 20.38 5.58 17.32
N LEU A 317 19.41 6.17 18.02
CA LEU A 317 18.48 7.13 17.48
C LEU A 317 19.19 8.42 17.07
N ARG A 318 19.08 8.80 15.80
CA ARG A 318 19.68 10.03 15.24
C ARG A 318 18.62 11.05 14.83
N GLN A 319 17.41 10.58 14.53
CA GLN A 319 16.30 11.43 14.12
C GLN A 319 15.05 11.05 14.91
N PHE A 320 14.48 12.03 15.60
CA PHE A 320 13.21 11.88 16.30
C PHE A 320 12.24 12.99 15.89
N ASP A 321 11.19 12.60 15.17
CA ASP A 321 10.11 13.49 14.74
C ASP A 321 8.84 13.17 15.55
N TYR A 322 8.18 14.15 16.16
CA TYR A 322 6.96 13.86 16.89
C TYR A 322 5.86 14.93 16.83
N THR A 323 4.64 14.48 17.07
CA THR A 323 3.46 15.30 17.31
C THR A 323 2.69 14.64 18.43
N MET A 324 2.61 15.26 19.60
CA MET A 324 2.00 14.69 20.80
C MET A 324 0.94 15.64 21.35
N THR A 325 -0.29 15.17 21.59
CA THR A 325 -1.31 15.93 22.33
C THR A 325 -1.71 15.20 23.59
N HIS A 326 -1.79 15.90 24.71
CA HIS A 326 -2.21 15.34 26.01
C HIS A 326 -3.66 15.71 26.32
N ARG A 327 -4.40 14.74 26.84
CA ARG A 327 -5.79 14.94 27.26
C ARG A 327 -5.83 15.42 28.71
N ILE A 328 -5.93 16.73 28.90
CA ILE A 328 -6.34 17.31 30.18
C ILE A 328 -7.87 17.34 30.18
N VAL A 329 -8.49 16.98 31.31
CA VAL A 329 -9.95 16.95 31.50
C VAL A 329 -10.59 18.20 30.86
N ASP A 330 -11.49 17.95 29.91
CA ASP A 330 -12.30 18.91 29.12
C ASP A 330 -11.61 20.00 28.28
N ASN A 331 -10.27 20.00 28.10
CA ASN A 331 -9.61 20.87 27.12
C ASN A 331 -8.31 20.25 26.55
N THR A 332 -8.24 20.08 25.22
CA THR A 332 -7.02 19.63 24.51
C THR A 332 -6.01 20.76 24.43
N LEU A 333 -4.84 20.61 25.06
CA LEU A 333 -3.67 21.46 24.79
C LEU A 333 -2.90 20.86 23.61
N ILE A 334 -2.75 21.65 22.56
CA ILE A 334 -1.93 21.33 21.39
C ILE A 334 -0.58 22.00 21.64
N GLU A 335 0.50 21.23 21.70
CA GLU A 335 1.85 21.77 21.51
C GLU A 335 2.33 21.37 20.11
N ASP A 336 2.77 22.37 19.35
CA ASP A 336 3.14 22.29 17.95
C ASP A 336 4.42 21.45 17.70
N PHE A 337 4.66 21.15 16.44
CA PHE A 337 5.82 20.42 15.88
C PHE A 337 7.14 20.81 16.55
N ILE A 338 7.78 19.84 17.23
CA ILE A 338 9.15 20.00 17.72
C ILE A 338 10.00 18.91 17.04
N GLN A 339 10.96 19.35 16.22
CA GLN A 339 11.98 18.48 15.67
C GLN A 339 13.18 18.53 16.61
N TRP A 340 13.55 17.40 17.21
CA TRP A 340 14.76 17.31 18.02
C TRP A 340 15.90 16.73 17.19
N PRO A 341 16.97 17.51 16.93
CA PRO A 341 18.23 16.91 16.54
C PRO A 341 18.77 16.12 17.75
N MET A 342 18.98 14.82 17.58
CA MET A 342 19.68 13.98 18.57
C MET A 342 21.17 14.01 18.22
N GLU A 343 22.04 14.30 19.20
CA GLU A 343 23.51 14.35 19.03
C GLU A 343 24.17 12.97 18.92
#